data_AF-L1QBU8-F1
#
_entry.id   AF-L1QBU8-F1
#
_cell.length_a   1.000
_cell.length_b   1.000
_cell.length_c   1.000
_cell.angle_alpha   90.00
_cell.angle_beta   90.00
_cell.angle_gamma   90.00
#
_symmetry.space_group_name_H-M   'P 1'
#
loop_
_entity.id
_entity.type
_entity.pdbx_description
1 polymer ?
#
loop_
_entity_poly.entity_id
_entity_poly.type
_entity_poly.pdbx_seq_one_letter_code
_entity_poly.pdbx_strand_id
1 'polypeptide(L)'
;MSKSQEFYCKEKVMDREKSIDREKFIMPNEDEKDIDCNRQYPDKKIIQTKVIVGKGEEDFFLESDFNFDKIPDAEPFLKIVDIDTWVDVYDAQVIKGNKVIFNAWIYKNVTYKMVNGFLEESPDGEVTINGAIRHITKRIPLAGCIDIKSKEKINPKEDIAEVLDAYVIGEVEEPLEKSALRTATAKVEPPIYEYKKLHEKMCVKIAVKVVRWEHVQIKTEERC
;
A
#
# COMPACT_ATOMS: atom_id res chain seq x y z
N MET A 1 15.53 -16.48 -45.35
CA MET A 1 16.97 -16.10 -45.36
C MET A 1 17.05 -14.58 -45.35
N SER A 2 17.39 -13.99 -44.21
CA SER A 2 17.63 -12.55 -44.05
C SER A 2 18.87 -12.40 -43.16
N LYS A 3 19.85 -11.65 -43.66
CA LYS A 3 21.21 -11.52 -43.11
C LYS A 3 21.23 -10.44 -42.03
N SER A 4 21.69 -10.76 -40.83
CA SER A 4 22.10 -9.79 -39.81
C SER A 4 23.55 -9.35 -40.08
N GLN A 5 23.77 -8.03 -40.19
CA GLN A 5 25.08 -7.40 -40.22
C GLN A 5 25.53 -7.14 -38.78
N GLU A 6 26.60 -7.80 -38.35
CA GLU A 6 27.35 -7.48 -37.13
C GLU A 6 28.46 -6.48 -37.47
N PHE A 7 28.43 -5.30 -36.85
CA PHE A 7 29.53 -4.35 -36.88
C PHE A 7 30.48 -4.60 -35.71
N TYR A 8 31.70 -5.00 -36.05
CA TYR A 8 32.88 -4.99 -35.18
C TYR A 8 33.32 -3.56 -34.88
N CYS A 9 33.67 -3.28 -33.62
CA CYS A 9 34.68 -2.26 -33.32
C CYS A 9 35.51 -2.69 -32.11
N LYS A 10 36.75 -3.11 -32.39
CA LYS A 10 37.84 -3.23 -31.41
C LYS A 10 38.45 -1.85 -31.26
N GLU A 11 38.68 -1.38 -30.04
CA GLU A 11 39.87 -0.58 -29.76
C GLU A 11 40.33 -0.65 -28.31
N LYS A 12 41.65 -0.66 -28.19
CA LYS A 12 42.49 -0.84 -26.99
C LYS A 12 42.28 0.29 -25.98
N VAL A 13 42.31 -0.02 -24.69
CA VAL A 13 42.70 0.95 -23.68
C VAL A 13 43.86 0.38 -22.86
N MET A 14 44.94 1.15 -22.89
CA MET A 14 46.28 0.87 -22.39
C MET A 14 46.33 0.87 -20.86
N ASP A 15 47.13 -0.05 -20.34
CA ASP A 15 47.76 0.05 -19.02
C ASP A 15 48.50 1.39 -18.88
N ARG A 16 48.19 2.14 -17.83
CA ARG A 16 49.03 3.24 -17.35
C ARG A 16 49.33 2.99 -15.89
N GLU A 17 50.41 2.25 -15.67
CA GLU A 17 51.24 2.41 -14.48
C GLU A 17 51.65 3.89 -14.39
N LYS A 18 51.22 4.59 -13.34
CA LYS A 18 51.81 5.86 -12.96
C LYS A 18 52.87 5.59 -11.89
N SER A 19 54.10 5.53 -12.35
CA SER A 19 55.29 5.79 -11.56
C SER A 19 55.18 7.19 -10.92
N ILE A 20 55.22 7.26 -9.59
CA ILE A 20 55.38 8.52 -8.87
C ILE A 20 56.86 8.66 -8.52
N ASP A 21 57.46 9.72 -9.05
CA ASP A 21 58.84 10.14 -8.83
C ASP A 21 59.14 10.34 -7.34
N ARG A 22 60.23 9.73 -6.88
CA ARG A 22 60.82 9.95 -5.56
C ARG A 22 61.65 11.23 -5.58
N GLU A 23 61.00 12.38 -5.49
CA GLU A 23 61.70 13.61 -5.11
C GLU A 23 61.86 13.66 -3.58
N LYS A 24 63.10 13.92 -3.17
CA LYS A 24 63.62 13.88 -1.81
C LYS A 24 62.85 14.84 -0.88
N PHE A 25 62.07 14.29 0.03
CA PHE A 25 61.64 15.01 1.23
C PHE A 25 62.79 14.98 2.24
N ILE A 26 63.42 16.14 2.46
CA ILE A 26 64.39 16.36 3.54
C ILE A 26 63.59 16.41 4.84
N MET A 27 63.86 15.50 5.78
CA MET A 27 63.25 15.54 7.12
C MET A 27 63.90 16.68 7.92
N PRO A 28 63.14 17.56 8.59
CA PRO A 28 63.70 18.41 9.63
C PRO A 28 64.04 17.55 10.85
N ASN A 29 65.14 17.91 11.52
CA ASN A 29 65.69 17.24 12.69
C ASN A 29 64.65 16.99 13.80
N GLU A 30 64.83 15.84 14.45
CA GLU A 30 64.15 15.41 15.65
C GLU A 30 64.51 16.35 16.81
N ASP A 31 63.63 17.29 17.12
CA ASP A 31 63.55 17.87 18.46
C ASP A 31 62.33 17.26 19.15
N GLU A 32 62.63 16.44 20.15
CA GLU A 32 61.73 15.72 21.03
C GLU A 32 60.54 16.60 21.48
N LYS A 33 59.33 16.17 21.12
CA LYS A 33 58.14 16.46 21.91
C LYS A 33 57.39 15.16 22.15
N ASP A 34 57.32 14.81 23.43
CA ASP A 34 56.62 13.66 23.99
C ASP A 34 55.31 13.37 23.26
N ILE A 35 55.32 12.28 22.48
CA ILE A 35 54.11 11.70 21.91
C ILE A 35 53.44 10.94 23.05
N ASP A 36 52.42 11.55 23.64
CA ASP A 36 51.48 10.85 24.51
C ASP A 36 50.82 9.71 23.72
N CYS A 37 51.28 8.47 23.98
CA CYS A 37 50.84 7.25 23.30
C CYS A 37 49.41 6.81 23.70
N ASN A 38 48.71 7.54 24.57
CA ASN A 38 47.40 7.14 25.10
C ASN A 38 46.19 7.82 24.43
N ARG A 39 46.36 8.39 23.23
CA ARG A 39 45.22 8.95 22.49
C ARG A 39 44.44 7.85 21.77
N GLN A 40 43.57 7.17 22.51
CA GLN A 40 42.58 6.24 21.97
C GLN A 40 41.60 7.05 21.09
N TYR A 41 41.74 6.94 19.77
CA TYR A 41 40.77 7.52 18.86
C TYR A 41 39.51 6.66 18.93
N PRO A 42 38.33 7.23 19.24
CA PRO A 42 37.11 6.43 19.25
C PRO A 42 36.88 5.88 17.85
N ASP A 43 36.76 4.55 17.74
CA ASP A 43 36.48 3.86 16.49
C ASP A 43 35.21 4.45 15.87
N LYS A 44 35.36 5.20 14.77
CA LYS A 44 34.22 5.78 14.03
C LYS A 44 33.52 4.68 13.26
N LYS A 45 32.42 4.17 13.80
CA LYS A 45 31.55 3.21 13.11
C LYS A 45 30.55 3.97 12.23
N ILE A 46 30.51 3.60 10.95
CA ILE A 46 29.56 4.13 9.97
C ILE A 46 28.50 3.06 9.72
N ILE A 47 27.22 3.43 9.85
CA ILE A 47 26.10 2.57 9.47
C ILE A 47 25.43 3.17 8.24
N GLN A 48 25.24 2.35 7.22
CA GLN A 48 24.40 2.69 6.09
C GLN A 48 22.95 2.34 6.43
N THR A 49 22.06 3.33 6.47
CA THR A 49 20.66 3.12 6.84
C THR A 49 19.72 4.05 6.07
N LYS A 50 18.43 3.73 6.11
CA LYS A 50 17.36 4.57 5.58
C LYS A 50 16.96 5.60 6.62
N VAL A 51 17.18 6.87 6.31
CA VAL A 51 16.76 8.01 7.14
C VAL A 51 15.43 8.53 6.62
N ILE A 52 14.51 8.86 7.53
CA ILE A 52 13.21 9.43 7.18
C ILE A 52 13.39 10.91 6.86
N VAL A 53 13.11 11.29 5.61
CA VAL A 53 13.18 12.66 5.11
C VAL A 53 11.88 13.41 5.41
N GLY A 54 10.74 12.73 5.28
CA GLY A 54 9.44 13.31 5.55
C GLY A 54 8.33 12.28 5.71
N LYS A 55 7.17 12.76 6.16
CA LYS A 55 5.94 11.96 6.33
C LYS A 55 4.73 12.70 5.79
N GLY A 56 3.76 11.95 5.31
CA GLY A 56 2.47 12.47 4.89
C GLY A 56 1.38 11.47 5.21
N GLU A 57 0.17 11.99 5.42
CA GLU A 57 -1.03 11.20 5.59
C GLU A 57 -2.19 12.00 5.01
N GLU A 58 -3.14 11.32 4.38
CA GLU A 58 -4.31 11.95 3.79
C GLU A 58 -5.50 10.97 3.80
N ASP A 59 -6.71 11.53 3.79
CA ASP A 59 -7.96 10.78 3.76
C ASP A 59 -8.58 10.84 2.35
N PHE A 60 -8.93 9.67 1.82
CA PHE A 60 -9.50 9.51 0.49
C PHE A 60 -10.95 9.05 0.59
N PHE A 61 -11.84 9.77 -0.08
CA PHE A 61 -13.26 9.44 -0.13
C PHE A 61 -13.59 8.81 -1.48
N LEU A 62 -14.34 7.72 -1.44
CA LEU A 62 -14.84 7.08 -2.65
C LEU A 62 -16.21 6.45 -2.43
N GLU A 63 -16.94 6.33 -3.52
CA GLU A 63 -18.23 5.66 -3.57
C GLU A 63 -18.19 4.51 -4.56
N SER A 64 -18.92 3.43 -4.28
CA SER A 64 -18.97 2.26 -5.16
C SER A 64 -20.28 1.50 -5.06
N ASP A 65 -20.82 1.07 -6.20
CA ASP A 65 -22.03 0.24 -6.23
C ASP A 65 -21.70 -1.24 -6.38
N PHE A 66 -22.23 -2.06 -5.48
CA PHE A 66 -22.26 -3.52 -5.60
C PHE A 66 -23.58 -3.91 -6.26
N ASN A 67 -23.48 -4.50 -7.45
CA ASN A 67 -24.62 -4.95 -8.24
C ASN A 67 -24.72 -6.47 -8.14
N PHE A 68 -25.58 -6.97 -7.25
CA PHE A 68 -25.74 -8.41 -7.02
C PHE A 68 -26.55 -9.08 -8.14
N ASP A 69 -27.40 -8.30 -8.82
CA ASP A 69 -28.22 -8.71 -9.96
C ASP A 69 -27.43 -9.14 -11.20
N LYS A 70 -26.14 -8.75 -11.28
CA LYS A 70 -25.25 -9.11 -12.40
C LYS A 70 -24.44 -10.39 -12.16
N ILE A 71 -24.58 -11.03 -11.00
CA ILE A 71 -23.89 -12.29 -10.71
C ILE A 71 -24.65 -13.42 -11.43
N PRO A 72 -23.98 -14.28 -12.23
CA PRO A 72 -24.62 -15.46 -12.81
C PRO A 72 -25.23 -16.34 -11.70
N ASP A 73 -26.47 -16.80 -11.89
CA ASP A 73 -27.22 -17.56 -10.88
C ASP A 73 -27.37 -16.80 -9.53
N ALA A 74 -27.42 -15.46 -9.59
CA ALA A 74 -27.75 -14.62 -8.44
C ALA A 74 -29.19 -14.88 -8.01
N GLU A 75 -29.33 -15.54 -6.87
CA GLU A 75 -30.57 -15.46 -6.11
C GLU A 75 -30.60 -14.12 -5.37
N PRO A 76 -31.81 -13.55 -5.15
CA PRO A 76 -31.97 -12.32 -4.42
C PRO A 76 -31.33 -12.38 -3.02
N PHE A 77 -30.54 -11.36 -2.68
CA PHE A 77 -29.92 -11.29 -1.35
C PHE A 77 -30.90 -10.72 -0.33
N LEU A 78 -30.98 -11.39 0.81
CA LEU A 78 -31.91 -11.07 1.89
C LEU A 78 -31.25 -10.18 2.93
N LYS A 79 -30.03 -10.53 3.33
CA LYS A 79 -29.37 -9.92 4.47
C LYS A 79 -27.86 -10.06 4.37
N ILE A 80 -27.15 -8.99 4.73
CA ILE A 80 -25.70 -8.99 4.95
C ILE A 80 -25.41 -9.67 6.30
N VAL A 81 -24.49 -10.63 6.28
CA VAL A 81 -24.01 -11.35 7.47
C VAL A 81 -22.78 -10.66 8.03
N ASP A 82 -21.82 -10.38 7.15
CA ASP A 82 -20.51 -9.88 7.53
C ASP A 82 -19.88 -9.11 6.35
N ILE A 83 -19.03 -8.15 6.69
CA ILE A 83 -18.28 -7.34 5.75
C ILE A 83 -16.83 -7.29 6.24
N ASP A 84 -15.90 -7.64 5.36
CA ASP A 84 -14.47 -7.51 5.58
C ASP A 84 -13.87 -6.63 4.50
N THR A 85 -13.17 -5.57 4.90
CA THR A 85 -12.58 -4.58 3.98
C THR A 85 -11.12 -4.35 4.31
N TRP A 86 -10.25 -4.40 3.30
CA TRP A 86 -8.83 -4.10 3.46
C TRP A 86 -8.28 -3.31 2.27
N VAL A 87 -7.15 -2.63 2.50
CA VAL A 87 -6.50 -1.76 1.53
C VAL A 87 -5.11 -2.30 1.22
N ASP A 88 -4.81 -2.41 -0.07
CA ASP A 88 -3.52 -2.86 -0.58
C ASP A 88 -2.91 -1.77 -1.48
N VAL A 89 -1.90 -1.08 -0.96
CA VAL A 89 -1.14 -0.08 -1.72
C VAL A 89 0.01 -0.78 -2.44
N TYR A 90 -0.15 -1.00 -3.73
CA TYR A 90 0.79 -1.81 -4.52
C TYR A 90 1.85 -0.99 -5.26
N ASP A 91 1.69 0.34 -5.34
CA ASP A 91 2.66 1.25 -5.97
C ASP A 91 2.65 2.60 -5.27
N ALA A 92 3.83 3.10 -4.90
CA ALA A 92 4.01 4.40 -4.29
C ALA A 92 5.33 5.02 -4.77
N GLN A 93 5.26 6.22 -5.34
CA GLN A 93 6.40 6.87 -5.97
C GLN A 93 6.51 8.33 -5.53
N VAL A 94 7.74 8.73 -5.22
CA VAL A 94 8.05 10.12 -4.93
C VAL A 94 7.99 10.94 -6.21
N ILE A 95 7.28 12.06 -6.19
CA ILE A 95 7.18 12.99 -7.31
C ILE A 95 7.66 14.39 -6.91
N LYS A 96 7.81 15.27 -7.92
CA LYS A 96 8.18 16.67 -7.69
C LYS A 96 7.14 17.36 -6.81
N GLY A 97 7.57 18.37 -6.05
CA GLY A 97 6.70 19.17 -5.19
C GLY A 97 6.49 18.60 -3.79
N ASN A 98 7.41 17.76 -3.29
CA ASN A 98 7.31 17.08 -1.99
C ASN A 98 6.02 16.28 -1.85
N LYS A 99 5.70 15.46 -2.86
CA LYS A 99 4.49 14.64 -2.89
C LYS A 99 4.83 13.19 -3.18
N VAL A 100 3.96 12.28 -2.77
CA VAL A 100 3.97 10.88 -3.18
C VAL A 100 2.70 10.61 -3.97
N ILE A 101 2.83 10.03 -5.16
CA ILE A 101 1.70 9.47 -5.90
C ILE A 101 1.61 7.98 -5.58
N PHE A 102 0.42 7.44 -5.47
CA PHE A 102 0.23 6.02 -5.21
C PHE A 102 -0.94 5.45 -6.01
N ASN A 103 -0.90 4.13 -6.17
CA ASN A 103 -2.03 3.32 -6.61
C ASN A 103 -2.30 2.22 -5.58
N ALA A 104 -3.58 1.96 -5.34
CA ALA A 104 -4.06 1.01 -4.37
C ALA A 104 -5.31 0.27 -4.87
N TRP A 105 -5.54 -0.89 -4.28
CA TRP A 105 -6.79 -1.61 -4.38
C TRP A 105 -7.46 -1.67 -3.02
N ILE A 106 -8.73 -1.31 -2.98
CA ILE A 106 -9.58 -1.58 -1.82
C ILE A 106 -10.34 -2.85 -2.14
N TYR A 107 -10.23 -3.83 -1.27
CA TYR A 107 -10.97 -5.07 -1.36
C TYR A 107 -12.06 -5.04 -0.31
N LYS A 108 -13.29 -5.27 -0.74
CA LYS A 108 -14.44 -5.41 0.15
C LYS A 108 -15.12 -6.73 -0.15
N ASN A 109 -15.12 -7.59 0.86
CA ASN A 109 -15.74 -8.90 0.84
C ASN A 109 -17.03 -8.86 1.65
N VAL A 110 -18.16 -9.09 0.98
CA VAL A 110 -19.48 -9.07 1.58
C VAL A 110 -19.98 -10.52 1.66
N THR A 111 -20.22 -11.01 2.86
CA THR A 111 -20.90 -12.28 3.12
C THR A 111 -22.38 -12.04 3.32
N TYR A 112 -23.24 -12.75 2.60
CA TYR A 112 -24.68 -12.49 2.60
C TYR A 112 -25.51 -13.79 2.52
N LYS A 113 -26.72 -13.71 3.05
CA LYS A 113 -27.74 -14.76 2.95
C LYS A 113 -28.59 -14.55 1.70
N MET A 114 -28.89 -15.64 1.02
CA MET A 114 -29.82 -15.69 -0.10
C MET A 114 -31.13 -16.38 0.30
N VAL A 115 -32.10 -16.37 -0.63
CA VAL A 115 -33.34 -17.15 -0.52
C VAL A 115 -33.40 -18.13 -1.67
N ASN A 116 -33.56 -19.41 -1.35
CA ASN A 116 -33.76 -20.46 -2.36
C ASN A 116 -35.20 -20.37 -2.90
N GLY A 117 -35.42 -19.53 -3.91
CA GLY A 117 -36.69 -19.47 -4.63
C GLY A 117 -37.84 -18.81 -3.85
N PHE A 118 -38.62 -19.61 -3.11
CA PHE A 118 -39.91 -19.20 -2.52
C PHE A 118 -39.94 -19.33 -1.00
N LEU A 119 -40.79 -18.53 -0.36
CA LEU A 119 -41.10 -18.68 1.07
C LEU A 119 -41.98 -19.92 1.28
N GLU A 120 -41.65 -20.73 2.27
CA GLU A 120 -42.46 -21.88 2.70
C GLU A 120 -43.36 -21.43 3.86
N GLU A 121 -44.66 -21.45 3.65
CA GLU A 121 -45.66 -21.24 4.70
C GLU A 121 -46.08 -22.59 5.26
N SER A 122 -45.91 -22.73 6.57
CA SER A 122 -46.37 -23.90 7.32
C SER A 122 -47.91 -23.91 7.45
N PRO A 123 -48.53 -25.08 7.72
CA PRO A 123 -49.98 -25.18 7.88
C PRO A 123 -50.58 -24.29 8.98
N ASP A 124 -49.76 -23.88 9.96
CA ASP A 124 -50.06 -22.98 11.07
C ASP A 124 -49.80 -21.50 10.76
N GLY A 125 -49.35 -21.18 9.55
CA GLY A 125 -49.13 -19.81 9.08
C GLY A 125 -47.76 -19.23 9.41
N GLU A 126 -46.84 -20.02 9.97
CA GLU A 126 -45.44 -19.61 10.13
C GLU A 126 -44.70 -19.64 8.79
N VAL A 127 -43.91 -18.60 8.52
CA VAL A 127 -43.13 -18.48 7.28
C VAL A 127 -41.67 -18.80 7.55
N THR A 128 -41.13 -19.78 6.84
CA THR A 128 -39.72 -20.17 6.92
C THR A 128 -38.97 -19.74 5.66
N ILE A 129 -37.75 -19.22 5.84
CA ILE A 129 -36.83 -18.87 4.76
C ILE A 129 -35.64 -19.83 4.77
N ASN A 130 -35.52 -20.61 3.71
CA ASN A 130 -34.36 -21.46 3.46
C ASN A 130 -33.45 -20.82 2.41
N GLY A 131 -32.13 -20.87 2.64
CA GLY A 131 -31.18 -20.27 1.72
C GLY A 131 -29.72 -20.50 2.10
N ALA A 132 -28.85 -20.39 1.10
CA ALA A 132 -27.40 -20.50 1.29
C ALA A 132 -26.79 -19.18 1.80
N ILE A 133 -25.60 -19.30 2.43
CA ILE A 133 -24.69 -18.18 2.65
C ILE A 133 -23.71 -18.14 1.47
N ARG A 134 -23.54 -16.98 0.86
CA ARG A 134 -22.54 -16.73 -0.20
C ARG A 134 -21.68 -15.54 0.17
N HIS A 135 -20.60 -15.33 -0.59
CA HIS A 135 -19.77 -14.15 -0.47
C HIS A 135 -19.46 -13.57 -1.86
N ILE A 136 -19.26 -12.27 -1.92
CA ILE A 136 -18.74 -11.56 -3.09
C ILE A 136 -17.60 -10.64 -2.65
N THR A 137 -16.48 -10.71 -3.36
CA THR A 137 -15.36 -9.78 -3.17
C THR A 137 -15.28 -8.85 -4.37
N LYS A 138 -15.32 -7.54 -4.12
CA LYS A 138 -15.09 -6.52 -5.14
C LYS A 138 -13.75 -5.84 -4.89
N ARG A 139 -13.02 -5.63 -5.97
CA ARG A 139 -11.78 -4.85 -5.97
C ARG A 139 -12.05 -3.47 -6.56
N ILE A 140 -11.81 -2.42 -5.78
CA ILE A 140 -12.12 -1.03 -6.11
C ILE A 140 -10.80 -0.26 -6.29
N PRO A 141 -10.55 0.36 -7.47
CA PRO A 141 -9.32 1.10 -7.69
C PRO A 141 -9.32 2.40 -6.90
N LEU A 142 -8.19 2.69 -6.24
CA LEU A 142 -7.92 3.98 -5.63
C LEU A 142 -6.55 4.47 -6.12
N ALA A 143 -6.51 5.72 -6.58
CA ALA A 143 -5.26 6.41 -6.88
C ALA A 143 -5.31 7.79 -6.24
N GLY A 144 -4.17 8.27 -5.78
CA GLY A 144 -4.12 9.53 -5.05
C GLY A 144 -2.73 10.12 -4.96
N CYS A 145 -2.66 11.26 -4.30
CA CYS A 145 -1.43 12.00 -4.09
C CYS A 145 -1.42 12.56 -2.67
N ILE A 146 -0.31 12.36 -1.96
CA ILE A 146 -0.15 12.74 -0.56
C ILE A 146 0.96 13.78 -0.46
N ASP A 147 0.67 14.89 0.22
CA ASP A 147 1.65 15.91 0.57
C ASP A 147 2.60 15.42 1.66
N ILE A 148 3.89 15.57 1.43
CA ILE A 148 4.93 15.16 2.37
C ILE A 148 5.45 16.37 3.14
N LYS A 149 5.21 16.34 4.44
CA LYS A 149 5.80 17.29 5.39
C LYS A 149 7.26 16.88 5.62
N SER A 150 8.16 17.68 5.09
CA SER A 150 9.61 17.47 5.17
C SER A 150 10.32 18.78 5.48
N LYS A 151 11.41 18.72 6.26
CA LYS A 151 12.31 19.86 6.48
C LYS A 151 13.25 20.07 5.29
N GLU A 152 13.51 19.00 4.55
CA GLU A 152 14.43 18.98 3.42
C GLU A 152 13.69 18.82 2.10
N LYS A 153 14.34 19.22 1.01
CA LYS A 153 13.81 18.99 -0.33
C LYS A 153 13.91 17.50 -0.68
N ILE A 154 12.79 16.95 -1.10
CA ILE A 154 12.71 15.56 -1.54
C ILE A 154 13.22 15.44 -2.98
N ASN A 155 13.99 14.39 -3.25
CA ASN A 155 14.55 14.05 -4.56
C ASN A 155 13.81 12.85 -5.19
N PRO A 156 12.95 13.06 -6.21
CA PRO A 156 12.19 11.98 -6.85
C PRO A 156 13.02 10.86 -7.51
N LYS A 157 14.33 11.05 -7.72
CA LYS A 157 15.20 10.05 -8.35
C LYS A 157 15.89 9.13 -7.34
N GLU A 158 16.03 9.57 -6.10
CA GLU A 158 16.85 8.91 -5.08
C GLU A 158 16.03 8.52 -3.85
N ASP A 159 15.03 9.33 -3.51
CA ASP A 159 14.17 9.10 -2.35
C ASP A 159 13.09 8.08 -2.68
N ILE A 160 12.80 7.23 -1.70
CA ILE A 160 11.87 6.11 -1.83
C ILE A 160 10.66 6.38 -0.95
N ALA A 161 9.45 6.16 -1.48
CA ALA A 161 8.24 6.17 -0.69
C ALA A 161 8.00 4.80 -0.07
N GLU A 162 7.71 4.76 1.22
CA GLU A 162 7.31 3.56 1.94
C GLU A 162 5.95 3.82 2.60
N VAL A 163 5.02 2.89 2.39
CA VAL A 163 3.71 2.93 3.05
C VAL A 163 3.91 2.56 4.51
N LEU A 164 3.38 3.40 5.40
CA LEU A 164 3.36 3.15 6.84
C LEU A 164 2.10 2.41 7.23
N ASP A 165 0.97 2.88 6.73
CA ASP A 165 -0.34 2.34 7.07
C ASP A 165 -1.35 2.66 5.97
N ALA A 166 -2.33 1.77 5.78
CA ALA A 166 -3.42 1.93 4.84
C ALA A 166 -4.64 1.15 5.33
N TYR A 167 -5.70 1.85 5.71
CA TYR A 167 -6.89 1.23 6.28
C TYR A 167 -8.14 2.08 6.06
N VAL A 168 -9.30 1.47 6.22
CA VAL A 168 -10.59 2.15 6.13
C VAL A 168 -10.95 2.72 7.50
N ILE A 169 -11.20 4.03 7.56
CA ILE A 169 -11.57 4.75 8.79
C ILE A 169 -13.06 4.64 9.05
N GLY A 170 -13.87 4.59 7.99
CA GLY A 170 -15.31 4.52 8.09
C GLY A 170 -15.94 4.08 6.78
N GLU A 171 -17.04 3.36 6.92
CA GLU A 171 -17.85 2.80 5.83
C GLU A 171 -19.33 3.07 6.13
N VAL A 172 -20.10 3.31 5.08
CA VAL A 172 -21.56 3.41 5.14
C VAL A 172 -22.15 2.61 4.00
N GLU A 173 -22.89 1.57 4.38
CA GLU A 173 -23.66 0.70 3.52
C GLU A 173 -25.10 1.21 3.36
N GLU A 174 -25.50 1.56 2.14
CA GLU A 174 -26.87 1.95 1.81
C GLU A 174 -27.48 0.90 0.87
N PRO A 175 -28.34 -0.01 1.39
CA PRO A 175 -29.04 -0.96 0.53
C PRO A 175 -29.96 -0.22 -0.44
N LEU A 176 -29.74 -0.41 -1.72
CA LEU A 176 -30.54 0.19 -2.80
C LEU A 176 -31.42 -0.85 -3.47
N GLU A 177 -32.55 -0.39 -3.99
CA GLU A 177 -33.53 -1.18 -4.76
C GLU A 177 -34.04 -2.41 -3.99
N LYS A 178 -35.11 -2.21 -3.21
CA LYS A 178 -35.81 -3.29 -2.51
C LYS A 178 -37.02 -3.81 -3.31
N SER A 179 -37.17 -5.12 -3.41
CA SER A 179 -38.40 -5.78 -3.89
C SER A 179 -38.98 -6.67 -2.80
N ALA A 180 -40.30 -6.82 -2.73
CA ALA A 180 -40.88 -7.86 -1.89
C ALA A 180 -40.61 -9.23 -2.51
N LEU A 181 -40.16 -10.19 -1.69
CA LEU A 181 -40.05 -11.59 -2.09
C LEU A 181 -41.41 -12.11 -2.53
N ARG A 182 -41.42 -12.86 -3.63
CA ARG A 182 -42.63 -13.48 -4.15
C ARG A 182 -42.90 -14.79 -3.41
N THR A 183 -44.15 -14.99 -3.03
CA THR A 183 -44.67 -16.23 -2.48
C THR A 183 -45.53 -16.94 -3.53
N ALA A 184 -45.51 -18.27 -3.49
CA ALA A 184 -46.36 -19.08 -4.37
C ALA A 184 -47.84 -19.06 -3.94
N THR A 185 -48.13 -18.76 -2.66
CA THR A 185 -49.43 -19.07 -2.06
C THR A 185 -50.06 -17.98 -1.17
N ALA A 186 -49.32 -17.05 -0.56
CA ALA A 186 -49.92 -16.03 0.31
C ALA A 186 -49.11 -14.73 0.42
N LYS A 187 -49.78 -13.57 0.56
CA LYS A 187 -49.10 -12.30 0.89
C LYS A 187 -48.59 -12.36 2.33
N VAL A 188 -47.26 -12.34 2.50
CA VAL A 188 -46.64 -12.23 3.83
C VAL A 188 -46.73 -10.78 4.31
N GLU A 189 -47.29 -10.56 5.50
CA GLU A 189 -47.40 -9.26 6.15
C GLU A 189 -46.67 -9.27 7.51
N PRO A 190 -45.62 -8.43 7.72
CA PRO A 190 -45.06 -7.47 6.78
C PRO A 190 -44.26 -8.13 5.64
N PRO A 191 -44.15 -7.48 4.46
CA PRO A 191 -43.39 -8.02 3.34
C PRO A 191 -41.92 -8.23 3.68
N ILE A 192 -41.38 -9.36 3.25
CA ILE A 192 -39.94 -9.64 3.34
C ILE A 192 -39.28 -9.09 2.09
N TYR A 193 -38.24 -8.27 2.27
CA TYR A 193 -37.57 -7.59 1.16
C TYR A 193 -36.30 -8.33 0.72
N GLU A 194 -36.13 -8.46 -0.59
CA GLU A 194 -34.83 -8.66 -1.21
C GLU A 194 -34.22 -7.32 -1.59
N TYR A 195 -32.90 -7.31 -1.71
CA TYR A 195 -32.14 -6.17 -2.20
C TYR A 195 -31.38 -6.58 -3.46
N LYS A 196 -31.05 -5.60 -4.30
CA LYS A 196 -30.34 -5.85 -5.58
C LYS A 196 -29.02 -5.13 -5.69
N LYS A 197 -28.93 -3.99 -5.01
CA LYS A 197 -27.75 -3.15 -5.02
C LYS A 197 -27.38 -2.72 -3.61
N LEU A 198 -26.10 -2.47 -3.43
CA LEU A 198 -25.56 -1.90 -2.20
C LEU A 198 -24.65 -0.76 -2.61
N HIS A 199 -25.01 0.45 -2.21
CA HIS A 199 -24.22 1.64 -2.43
C HIS A 199 -23.30 1.85 -1.24
N GLU A 200 -22.02 1.95 -1.52
CA GLU A 200 -20.98 2.03 -0.50
C GLU A 200 -20.33 3.40 -0.53
N LYS A 201 -20.17 3.98 0.65
CA LYS A 201 -19.35 5.17 0.87
C LYS A 201 -18.25 4.80 1.85
N MET A 202 -17.00 5.10 1.51
CA MET A 202 -15.87 4.77 2.38
C MET A 202 -14.84 5.89 2.43
N CYS A 203 -14.22 6.02 3.61
CA CYS A 203 -13.13 6.94 3.88
C CYS A 203 -11.87 6.15 4.23
N VAL A 204 -10.83 6.28 3.42
CA VAL A 204 -9.59 5.50 3.53
C VAL A 204 -8.45 6.42 3.96
N LYS A 205 -7.74 6.06 5.03
CA LYS A 205 -6.50 6.74 5.42
C LYS A 205 -5.31 6.02 4.79
N ILE A 206 -4.40 6.78 4.19
CA ILE A 206 -3.10 6.26 3.76
C ILE A 206 -2.01 7.15 4.35
N ALA A 207 -1.10 6.54 5.08
CA ALA A 207 0.08 7.17 5.65
C ALA A 207 1.33 6.66 4.96
N VAL A 208 2.22 7.57 4.58
CA VAL A 208 3.48 7.26 3.91
C VAL A 208 4.64 7.99 4.56
N LYS A 209 5.83 7.41 4.48
CA LYS A 209 7.10 8.09 4.75
C LYS A 209 7.95 8.10 3.49
N VAL A 210 8.79 9.12 3.38
CA VAL A 210 9.83 9.18 2.38
C VAL A 210 11.18 8.95 3.06
N VAL A 211 11.96 8.03 2.51
CA VAL A 211 13.26 7.64 3.05
C VAL A 211 14.39 7.82 2.03
N ARG A 212 15.58 8.12 2.54
CA ARG A 212 16.82 8.25 1.78
C ARG A 212 17.89 7.37 2.39
N TRP A 213 18.71 6.75 1.55
CA TRP A 213 19.90 6.04 2.01
C TRP A 213 21.00 7.01 2.40
N GLU A 214 21.46 6.93 3.65
CA GLU A 214 22.53 7.76 4.17
C GLU A 214 23.53 6.95 5.00
N HIS A 215 24.76 7.47 5.10
CA HIS A 215 25.81 6.95 5.96
C HIS A 215 25.82 7.74 7.28
N VAL A 216 25.36 7.11 8.35
CA VAL A 216 25.25 7.71 9.68
C VAL A 216 26.46 7.30 10.54
N GLN A 217 27.18 8.28 11.07
CA GLN A 217 28.25 8.04 12.04
C GLN A 217 27.67 7.89 13.44
N ILE A 218 28.01 6.79 14.12
CA ILE A 218 27.57 6.54 15.50
C ILE A 218 28.76 6.70 16.43
N LYS A 219 28.55 7.45 17.51
CA LYS A 219 29.48 7.49 18.64
C LYS A 219 29.19 6.28 19.52
N THR A 220 30.12 5.34 19.60
CA THR A 220 30.08 4.28 20.62
C THR A 220 30.66 4.82 21.92
N GLU A 221 29.93 4.68 23.03
CA GLU A 221 30.48 4.91 24.35
C GLU A 221 31.50 3.81 24.66
N GLU A 222 32.71 4.20 25.06
CA GLU A 222 33.71 3.27 25.56
C GLU A 222 33.20 2.71 26.89
N ARG A 223 33.08 1.39 26.98
CA ARG A 223 32.86 0.72 28.28
C ARG A 223 34.16 0.82 29.06
N CYS A 224 34.14 1.61 30.14
CA CYS A 224 35.17 1.58 31.18
C CYS A 224 35.17 0.25 31.93
#